data_AF-A0A560DYM1-F1
#
_entry.id   AF-A0A560DYM1-F1
#
_cell.length_a   1.000
_cell.length_b   1.000
_cell.length_c   1.000
_cell.angle_alpha   90.00
_cell.angle_beta   90.00
_cell.angle_gamma   90.00
#
_symmetry.space_group_name_H-M   'P 1'
#
loop_
_entity.id
_entity.type
_entity.pdbx_description
1 polymer ?
#
loop_
_entity_poly.entity_id
_entity_poly.type
_entity_poly.pdbx_seq_one_letter_code
_entity_poly.pdbx_strand_id
1 'polypeptide(L)'
;MPATQPQHFRKLNGSSGRATLGQTLLRRGITTMMGCTRRLPLIAALLGIALAMPAQAEDAYDPWPGLVQDIFNSRPMNDGADIIGIEMPYRAEDAAIVPVTLRSKLSPADGRRIRSITLVIDRNPAPMAAKFELGPDANVTEISTRVRVNNYTDVHAVAELSDGQLYVSKVYVKASGGCSAPAGKNVEEARNRLGQMRYRQFAREEAPASRVREAQIMIGHPNNSGLQMDQVTQLYIPAFFVNQLRLTQDDSPVLSMEGGISISEDPNLRFTYVSNGAKRFRAEAKDTDGHVFRNEWDVEKPGT
;
A
#
# COMPACT_ATOMS: atom_id res chain seq x y z
N MET A 1 11.04 -50.37 36.56
CA MET A 1 10.08 -50.53 37.67
C MET A 1 9.82 -49.16 38.27
N PRO A 2 8.57 -48.79 38.63
CA PRO A 2 7.29 -49.02 37.95
C PRO A 2 6.66 -47.66 37.53
N ALA A 3 5.90 -47.50 36.44
CA ALA A 3 4.60 -48.08 36.07
C ALA A 3 3.46 -47.74 37.04
N THR A 4 2.50 -46.89 36.64
CA THR A 4 1.04 -47.14 36.80
C THR A 4 0.18 -46.03 36.16
N GLN A 5 -0.40 -46.34 35.00
CA GLN A 5 -1.82 -46.09 34.71
C GLN A 5 -2.67 -47.09 35.54
N PRO A 6 -3.95 -46.83 35.86
CA PRO A 6 -5.05 -47.34 34.98
C PRO A 6 -6.35 -46.48 35.00
N GLN A 7 -7.03 -46.37 33.84
CA GLN A 7 -8.33 -47.00 33.48
C GLN A 7 -9.61 -46.24 33.89
N HIS A 8 -10.39 -45.75 32.91
CA HIS A 8 -11.54 -46.40 32.24
C HIS A 8 -12.79 -46.55 33.12
N PHE A 9 -13.88 -45.85 32.78
CA PHE A 9 -15.29 -46.22 33.02
C PHE A 9 -16.15 -45.16 32.28
N ARG A 10 -17.26 -45.38 31.58
CA ARG A 10 -17.97 -46.52 30.95
C ARG A 10 -19.15 -45.86 30.21
N LYS A 11 -19.43 -46.29 28.98
CA LYS A 11 -20.69 -45.94 28.27
C LYS A 11 -21.90 -46.48 29.02
N LEU A 12 -23.01 -45.72 29.03
CA LEU A 12 -24.35 -46.27 29.23
C LEU A 12 -25.30 -45.77 28.14
N ASN A 13 -25.92 -46.74 27.48
CA ASN A 13 -27.07 -46.64 26.58
C ASN A 13 -28.36 -46.37 27.37
N GLY A 14 -29.41 -45.90 26.67
CA GLY A 14 -30.81 -46.00 27.09
C GLY A 14 -31.61 -44.79 26.59
N SER A 15 -32.20 -44.81 25.39
CA SER A 15 -33.47 -45.47 25.02
C SER A 15 -34.72 -44.62 25.26
N SER A 16 -35.52 -44.57 24.19
CA SER A 16 -36.99 -44.46 24.16
C SER A 16 -37.65 -43.11 24.44
N GLY A 17 -38.55 -42.73 23.52
CA GLY A 17 -39.45 -41.59 23.66
C GLY A 17 -40.17 -41.21 22.37
N ARG A 18 -40.82 -42.17 21.69
CA ARG A 18 -41.88 -41.87 20.71
C ARG A 18 -43.09 -41.36 21.49
N ALA A 19 -43.64 -40.22 21.09
CA ALA A 19 -45.02 -39.84 21.41
C ALA A 19 -45.67 -39.12 20.23
N THR A 20 -46.43 -39.91 19.48
CA THR A 20 -47.52 -39.56 18.58
C THR A 20 -48.65 -38.87 19.36
N LEU A 21 -49.32 -37.86 18.78
CA LEU A 21 -50.73 -37.43 18.98
C LEU A 21 -50.84 -35.96 18.49
N GLY A 22 -51.81 -35.51 17.71
CA GLY A 22 -52.97 -36.15 17.11
C GLY A 22 -53.52 -35.18 16.05
N GLN A 23 -53.98 -35.74 14.93
CA GLN A 23 -54.72 -35.02 13.91
C GLN A 23 -56.16 -34.81 14.41
N THR A 24 -56.66 -33.58 14.36
CA THR A 24 -58.08 -33.30 14.52
C THR A 24 -58.57 -32.64 13.24
N LEU A 25 -59.24 -33.44 12.40
CA LEU A 25 -60.08 -32.96 11.31
C LEU A 25 -61.29 -32.22 11.89
N LEU A 26 -61.53 -30.98 11.43
CA LEU A 26 -62.86 -30.39 11.49
C LEU A 26 -63.45 -30.31 10.07
N ARG A 27 -64.42 -31.18 9.81
CA ARG A 27 -65.37 -31.12 8.71
C ARG A 27 -66.38 -29.99 8.96
N ARG A 28 -66.51 -29.06 8.02
CA ARG A 28 -67.71 -28.28 7.67
C ARG A 28 -67.51 -27.85 6.22
N GLY A 29 -68.42 -27.95 5.26
CA GLY A 29 -69.84 -28.27 5.20
C GLY A 29 -70.24 -27.67 3.85
N ILE A 30 -70.47 -28.51 2.84
CA ILE A 30 -70.81 -28.09 1.48
C ILE A 30 -72.30 -27.76 1.47
N THR A 31 -72.66 -26.51 1.19
CA THR A 31 -74.03 -26.13 0.84
C THR A 31 -74.03 -25.42 -0.49
N THR A 32 -74.60 -26.10 -1.47
CA THR A 32 -74.89 -25.65 -2.83
C THR A 32 -76.01 -24.60 -2.80
N MET A 33 -75.81 -23.46 -3.47
CA MET A 33 -76.90 -22.58 -3.90
C MET A 33 -76.60 -22.12 -5.34
N MET A 34 -77.40 -22.65 -6.27
CA MET A 34 -77.53 -22.19 -7.66
C MET A 34 -78.36 -20.91 -7.66
N GLY A 35 -77.87 -19.85 -8.32
CA GLY A 35 -78.59 -18.59 -8.47
C GLY A 35 -77.98 -17.71 -9.55
N CYS A 36 -78.79 -17.39 -10.54
CA CYS A 36 -78.45 -16.83 -11.85
C CYS A 36 -77.87 -15.39 -11.84
N THR A 37 -77.15 -15.11 -12.94
CA THR A 37 -77.02 -13.82 -13.66
C THR A 37 -76.27 -12.65 -13.00
N ARG A 38 -75.06 -12.35 -13.50
CA ARG A 38 -74.79 -11.24 -14.46
C ARG A 38 -73.29 -11.08 -14.74
N ARG A 39 -73.02 -10.86 -16.03
CA ARG A 39 -71.77 -10.58 -16.75
C ARG A 39 -70.72 -9.76 -15.95
N LEU A 40 -69.45 -10.20 -15.97
CA LEU A 40 -68.30 -9.29 -15.91
C LEU A 40 -67.09 -9.93 -16.65
N PRO A 41 -66.48 -9.24 -17.63
CA PRO A 41 -65.41 -9.80 -18.45
C PRO A 41 -64.01 -9.54 -17.86
N LEU A 42 -63.11 -10.51 -18.07
CA LEU A 42 -61.72 -10.32 -18.49
C LEU A 42 -60.82 -9.38 -17.64
N ILE A 43 -60.41 -9.80 -16.43
CA ILE A 43 -59.21 -9.23 -15.76
C ILE A 43 -58.49 -10.37 -15.00
N ALA A 44 -57.76 -11.23 -15.70
CA ALA A 44 -56.96 -12.29 -15.06
C ALA A 44 -55.66 -12.62 -15.82
N ALA A 45 -55.05 -11.63 -16.48
CA ALA A 45 -53.80 -11.84 -17.24
C ALA A 45 -52.82 -10.65 -17.10
N LEU A 46 -52.73 -10.04 -15.91
CA LEU A 46 -51.82 -8.91 -15.64
C LEU A 46 -51.02 -9.09 -14.33
N LEU A 47 -50.80 -10.35 -13.91
CA LEU A 47 -50.06 -10.68 -12.69
C LEU A 47 -48.82 -11.56 -13.01
N GLY A 48 -48.07 -11.18 -14.05
CA GLY A 48 -46.93 -11.98 -14.54
C GLY A 48 -45.76 -11.18 -15.10
N ILE A 49 -45.66 -9.88 -14.82
CA ILE A 49 -44.50 -9.06 -15.21
C ILE A 49 -44.14 -8.16 -14.02
N ALA A 50 -43.74 -8.78 -12.92
CA ALA A 50 -43.13 -8.07 -11.81
C ALA A 50 -41.67 -8.53 -11.68
N LEU A 51 -40.78 -7.66 -12.17
CA LEU A 51 -39.44 -7.43 -11.62
C LEU A 51 -38.42 -8.55 -11.80
N ALA A 52 -38.04 -8.85 -13.04
CA ALA A 52 -36.65 -9.20 -13.34
C ALA A 52 -35.92 -7.90 -13.72
N MET A 53 -35.74 -7.00 -12.75
CA MET A 53 -34.75 -5.93 -12.94
C MET A 53 -33.37 -6.57 -12.82
N PRO A 54 -32.49 -6.43 -13.82
CA PRO A 54 -31.11 -6.85 -13.65
C PRO A 54 -30.56 -6.01 -12.51
N ALA A 55 -30.15 -6.66 -11.42
CA ALA A 55 -29.32 -6.01 -10.42
C ALA A 55 -28.01 -5.65 -11.14
N GLN A 56 -27.88 -4.39 -11.58
CA GLN A 56 -26.61 -3.85 -11.99
C GLN A 56 -25.74 -3.89 -10.72
N ALA A 57 -24.72 -4.75 -10.73
CA ALA A 57 -23.65 -4.63 -9.76
C ALA A 57 -23.10 -3.21 -9.92
N GLU A 58 -23.18 -2.39 -8.87
CA GLU A 58 -22.40 -1.15 -8.83
C GLU A 58 -20.94 -1.55 -9.03
N ASP A 59 -20.32 -1.06 -10.11
CA ASP A 59 -18.89 -1.19 -10.28
C ASP A 59 -18.22 -0.64 -9.02
N ALA A 60 -17.31 -1.43 -8.44
CA ALA A 60 -16.62 -1.03 -7.24
C ALA A 60 -15.96 0.34 -7.48
N TYR A 61 -16.21 1.31 -6.58
CA TYR A 61 -15.69 2.67 -6.70
C TYR A 61 -14.18 2.67 -6.98
N ASP A 62 -13.80 3.25 -8.13
CA ASP A 62 -12.42 3.48 -8.53
C ASP A 62 -12.03 4.94 -8.19
N PRO A 63 -11.15 5.16 -7.19
CA PRO A 63 -10.68 6.50 -6.84
C PRO A 63 -9.71 7.09 -7.88
N TRP A 64 -9.11 6.28 -8.76
CA TRP A 64 -7.99 6.71 -9.59
C TRP A 64 -8.28 7.94 -10.46
N PRO A 65 -9.44 8.09 -11.14
CA PRO A 65 -9.73 9.30 -11.91
C PRO A 65 -9.67 10.59 -11.07
N GLY A 66 -10.16 10.55 -9.83
CA GLY A 66 -10.08 11.67 -8.89
C GLY A 66 -8.65 11.95 -8.44
N LEU A 67 -7.86 10.90 -8.17
CA LEU A 67 -6.45 11.03 -7.81
C LEU A 67 -5.61 11.61 -8.96
N VAL A 68 -5.92 11.26 -10.22
CA VAL A 68 -5.30 11.84 -11.40
C VAL A 68 -5.56 13.35 -11.48
N GLN A 69 -6.78 13.77 -11.16
CA GLN A 69 -7.13 15.19 -11.06
C GLN A 69 -6.35 15.87 -9.92
N ASP A 70 -6.39 15.32 -8.71
CA ASP A 70 -5.86 15.98 -7.52
C ASP A 70 -4.31 16.03 -7.49
N ILE A 71 -3.64 14.98 -7.95
CA ILE A 71 -2.18 14.83 -7.88
C ILE A 71 -1.51 15.32 -9.16
N PHE A 72 -2.13 15.10 -10.33
CA PHE A 72 -1.51 15.35 -11.64
C PHE A 72 -2.24 16.40 -12.47
N ASN A 73 -3.24 17.09 -11.92
CA ASN A 73 -4.03 18.12 -12.60
C ASN A 73 -4.65 17.61 -13.91
N SER A 74 -5.13 16.36 -13.91
CA SER A 74 -5.75 15.71 -15.08
C SER A 74 -4.86 15.63 -16.32
N ARG A 75 -3.52 15.69 -16.15
CA ARG A 75 -2.57 15.49 -17.25
C ARG A 75 -2.78 14.10 -17.89
N PRO A 76 -2.76 13.98 -19.23
CA PRO A 76 -2.86 12.69 -19.90
C PRO A 76 -1.74 11.74 -19.46
N MET A 77 -2.09 10.47 -19.28
CA MET A 77 -1.15 9.42 -18.91
C MET A 77 -1.14 8.34 -19.99
N ASN A 78 0.06 8.01 -20.45
CA ASN A 78 0.31 6.90 -21.36
C ASN A 78 0.51 5.60 -20.57
N ASP A 79 0.42 4.47 -21.24
CA ASP A 79 0.79 3.17 -20.66
C ASP A 79 2.29 3.13 -20.33
N GLY A 80 2.61 2.83 -19.07
CA GLY A 80 3.97 2.80 -18.54
C GLY A 80 4.62 1.43 -18.45
N ALA A 81 3.99 0.36 -18.97
CA ALA A 81 4.44 -1.02 -18.79
C ALA A 81 5.93 -1.27 -19.15
N ASP A 82 6.41 -0.58 -20.20
CA ASP A 82 7.81 -0.64 -20.69
C ASP A 82 8.68 0.54 -20.19
N ILE A 83 8.13 1.44 -19.38
CA ILE A 83 8.81 2.63 -18.86
C ILE A 83 9.18 2.47 -17.39
N ILE A 84 8.22 2.03 -16.57
CA ILE A 84 8.37 1.92 -15.11
C ILE A 84 7.73 0.61 -14.61
N GLY A 85 8.52 -0.19 -13.90
CA GLY A 85 8.06 -1.37 -13.17
C GLY A 85 7.80 -1.04 -11.69
N ILE A 86 6.80 -1.71 -11.12
CA ILE A 86 6.52 -1.73 -9.69
C ILE A 86 6.56 -3.18 -9.22
N GLU A 87 7.40 -3.45 -8.23
CA GLU A 87 7.48 -4.74 -7.58
C GLU A 87 6.99 -4.57 -6.14
N MET A 88 5.88 -5.23 -5.83
CA MET A 88 5.29 -5.29 -4.49
C MET A 88 4.71 -6.69 -4.27
N PRO A 89 4.65 -7.19 -3.02
CA PRO A 89 4.03 -8.46 -2.75
C PRO A 89 2.52 -8.37 -3.01
N TYR A 90 1.95 -9.38 -3.64
CA TYR A 90 0.50 -9.44 -3.86
C TYR A 90 -0.31 -9.41 -2.56
N ARG A 91 0.26 -9.97 -1.48
CA ARG A 91 -0.26 -9.88 -0.11
C ARG A 91 0.88 -9.50 0.82
N ALA A 92 0.71 -8.45 1.60
CA ALA A 92 1.70 -8.06 2.60
C ALA A 92 1.55 -8.90 3.86
N GLU A 93 2.67 -9.38 4.40
CA GLU A 93 2.73 -10.01 5.72
C GLU A 93 2.52 -8.98 6.83
N ASP A 94 3.08 -7.78 6.65
CA ASP A 94 2.88 -6.63 7.53
C ASP A 94 2.55 -5.39 6.69
N ALA A 95 1.34 -4.85 6.91
CA ALA A 95 0.82 -3.71 6.18
C ALA A 95 1.53 -2.39 6.54
N ALA A 96 2.27 -2.32 7.66
CA ALA A 96 3.00 -1.14 8.08
C ALA A 96 4.36 -0.97 7.38
N ILE A 97 4.90 -2.04 6.79
CA ILE A 97 6.25 -2.11 6.21
C ILE A 97 6.28 -2.86 4.88
N VAL A 98 5.32 -2.58 3.99
CA VAL A 98 5.23 -3.23 2.68
C VAL A 98 6.41 -2.78 1.80
N PRO A 99 7.28 -3.68 1.33
CA PRO A 99 8.35 -3.31 0.42
C PRO A 99 7.79 -2.93 -0.95
N VAL A 100 8.35 -1.89 -1.54
CA VAL A 100 8.08 -1.46 -2.92
C VAL A 100 9.39 -1.16 -3.63
N THR A 101 9.56 -1.73 -4.82
CA THR A 101 10.68 -1.44 -5.71
C THR A 101 10.16 -0.87 -7.02
N LEU A 102 10.65 0.31 -7.37
CA LEU A 102 10.40 1.03 -8.60
C LEU A 102 11.60 0.85 -9.51
N ARG A 103 11.39 0.33 -10.72
CA ARG A 103 12.47 -0.01 -11.66
C ARG A 103 12.24 0.64 -13.01
N SER A 104 13.17 1.48 -13.46
CA SER A 104 13.18 1.96 -14.83
C SER A 104 13.30 0.77 -15.77
N LYS A 105 12.38 0.69 -16.72
CA LYS A 105 12.43 -0.27 -17.84
C LYS A 105 12.80 0.41 -19.16
N LEU A 106 13.04 1.73 -19.10
CA LEU A 106 13.41 2.52 -20.26
C LEU A 106 14.66 1.94 -20.93
N SER A 107 14.56 1.67 -22.23
CA SER A 107 15.66 1.12 -23.00
C SER A 107 16.87 2.07 -22.95
N PRO A 108 18.11 1.56 -22.82
CA PRO A 108 19.31 2.38 -22.98
C PRO A 108 19.42 3.08 -24.34
N ALA A 109 18.67 2.63 -25.35
CA ALA A 109 18.59 3.28 -26.67
C ALA A 109 17.56 4.42 -26.73
N ASP A 110 16.70 4.57 -25.72
CA ASP A 110 15.81 5.71 -25.62
C ASP A 110 16.61 6.95 -25.18
N GLY A 111 16.52 8.04 -25.95
CA GLY A 111 17.21 9.29 -25.64
C GLY A 111 16.55 10.09 -24.51
N ARG A 112 15.37 9.66 -24.03
CA ARG A 112 14.67 10.28 -22.91
C ARG A 112 15.21 9.74 -21.59
N ARG A 113 14.84 10.42 -20.50
CA ARG A 113 15.10 9.97 -19.14
C ARG A 113 13.90 10.19 -18.25
N ILE A 114 13.76 9.38 -17.21
CA ILE A 114 12.80 9.63 -16.13
C ILE A 114 13.29 10.86 -15.35
N ARG A 115 12.44 11.87 -15.22
CA ARG A 115 12.66 13.07 -14.40
C ARG A 115 12.13 12.88 -12.99
N SER A 116 10.93 12.34 -12.87
CA SER A 116 10.29 12.10 -11.58
C SER A 116 9.47 10.81 -11.59
N ILE A 117 9.27 10.23 -10.41
CA ILE A 117 8.38 9.09 -10.20
C ILE A 117 7.49 9.41 -9.01
N THR A 118 6.18 9.38 -9.19
CA THR A 118 5.21 9.55 -8.12
C THR A 118 4.56 8.21 -7.80
N LEU A 119 4.71 7.76 -6.55
CA LEU A 119 4.09 6.57 -6.00
C LEU A 119 2.77 6.94 -5.33
N VAL A 120 1.67 6.34 -5.80
CA VAL A 120 0.31 6.60 -5.32
C VAL A 120 -0.30 5.29 -4.84
N ILE A 121 -0.89 5.30 -3.64
CA ILE A 121 -1.58 4.17 -3.02
C ILE A 121 -3.03 4.58 -2.85
N ASP A 122 -3.90 4.13 -3.75
CA ASP A 122 -5.15 4.84 -4.02
C ASP A 122 -6.08 4.99 -2.81
N ARG A 123 -6.15 3.94 -1.98
CA ARG A 123 -7.04 3.90 -0.81
C ARG A 123 -6.31 4.16 0.51
N ASN A 124 -5.14 4.78 0.47
CA ASN A 124 -4.51 5.34 1.66
C ASN A 124 -5.13 6.69 2.03
N PRO A 125 -5.19 7.05 3.33
CA PRO A 125 -5.65 8.36 3.78
C PRO A 125 -4.86 9.54 3.19
N ALA A 126 -3.57 9.32 2.88
CA ALA A 126 -2.76 10.18 2.02
C ALA A 126 -2.30 9.36 0.79
N PRO A 127 -2.98 9.49 -0.36
CA PRO A 127 -2.73 8.64 -1.53
C PRO A 127 -1.34 8.81 -2.13
N MET A 128 -0.82 10.04 -2.24
CA MET A 128 0.56 10.27 -2.68
C MET A 128 1.53 9.82 -1.58
N ALA A 129 2.14 8.65 -1.75
CA ALA A 129 3.04 8.08 -0.77
C ALA A 129 4.42 8.76 -0.82
N ALA A 130 4.94 8.94 -2.04
CA ALA A 130 6.14 9.72 -2.28
C ALA A 130 6.21 10.21 -3.73
N LYS A 131 6.89 11.34 -3.92
CA LYS A 131 7.37 11.80 -5.22
C LYS A 131 8.89 11.85 -5.19
N PHE A 132 9.51 11.16 -6.13
CA PHE A 132 10.95 11.12 -6.30
C PHE A 132 11.35 11.99 -7.48
N GLU A 133 12.31 12.90 -7.33
CA GLU A 133 12.92 13.60 -8.45
C GLU A 133 14.35 13.12 -8.66
N LEU A 134 14.66 12.74 -9.90
CA LEU A 134 15.92 12.08 -10.24
C LEU A 134 16.93 13.11 -10.73
N GLY A 135 18.14 13.04 -10.17
CA GLY A 135 19.27 13.81 -10.65
C GLY A 135 19.54 13.53 -12.14
N PRO A 136 19.71 14.56 -12.99
CA PRO A 136 19.83 14.40 -14.43
C PRO A 136 21.02 13.50 -14.84
N ASP A 137 22.11 13.58 -14.08
CA ASP A 137 23.36 12.86 -14.37
C ASP A 137 23.53 11.59 -13.52
N ALA A 138 22.66 11.39 -12.54
CA ALA A 138 22.75 10.28 -11.60
C ALA A 138 22.19 8.97 -12.16
N ASN A 139 21.43 9.02 -13.26
CA ASN A 139 20.85 7.87 -13.95
C ASN A 139 20.28 6.80 -13.00
N VAL A 140 19.39 7.24 -12.10
CA VAL A 140 18.77 6.37 -11.10
C VAL A 140 17.81 5.40 -11.81
N THR A 141 18.15 4.11 -11.82
CA THR A 141 17.36 3.06 -12.47
C THR A 141 16.47 2.25 -11.53
N GLU A 142 16.73 2.31 -10.23
CA GLU A 142 15.98 1.57 -9.21
C GLU A 142 15.86 2.39 -7.93
N ILE A 143 14.67 2.38 -7.34
CA ILE A 143 14.38 2.94 -6.02
C ILE A 143 13.53 1.93 -5.25
N SER A 144 13.97 1.56 -4.06
CA SER A 144 13.34 0.62 -3.17
C SER A 144 13.11 1.27 -1.82
N THR A 145 11.89 1.16 -1.29
CA THR A 145 11.51 1.69 0.03
C THR A 145 10.45 0.82 0.69
N ARG A 146 9.99 1.22 1.87
CA ARG A 146 8.88 0.58 2.58
C ARG A 146 7.76 1.58 2.79
N VAL A 147 6.54 1.13 2.51
CA VAL A 147 5.32 1.93 2.64
C VAL A 147 4.30 1.25 3.55
N ARG A 148 3.45 2.08 4.15
CA ARG A 148 2.24 1.68 4.85
C ARG A 148 1.11 1.55 3.81
N VAL A 149 0.34 0.47 3.86
CA VAL A 149 -0.85 0.28 3.01
C VAL A 149 -2.06 0.07 3.91
N ASN A 150 -3.07 0.91 3.77
CA ASN A 150 -4.20 0.95 4.70
C ASN A 150 -5.35 0.03 4.31
N ASN A 151 -5.54 -0.20 3.01
CA ASN A 151 -6.64 -0.96 2.45
C ASN A 151 -6.17 -1.78 1.24
N TYR A 152 -6.91 -2.82 0.87
CA TYR A 152 -6.68 -3.49 -0.40
C TYR A 152 -6.91 -2.51 -1.53
N THR A 153 -5.89 -2.33 -2.37
CA THR A 153 -5.82 -1.19 -3.28
C THR A 153 -4.89 -1.47 -4.45
N ASP A 154 -5.17 -0.80 -5.56
CA ASP A 154 -4.15 -0.56 -6.58
C ASP A 154 -3.10 0.40 -6.04
N VAL A 155 -1.86 0.17 -6.46
CA VAL A 155 -0.70 1.04 -6.26
C VAL A 155 -0.19 1.43 -7.63
N HIS A 156 -0.15 2.73 -7.88
CA HIS A 156 0.29 3.33 -9.13
C HIS A 156 1.69 3.93 -8.99
N ALA A 157 2.52 3.77 -10.02
CA ALA A 157 3.74 4.53 -10.20
C ALA A 157 3.61 5.32 -11.50
N VAL A 158 3.69 6.63 -11.38
CA VAL A 158 3.61 7.55 -12.50
C VAL A 158 4.99 8.12 -12.74
N ALA A 159 5.60 7.77 -13.87
CA ALA A 159 6.87 8.32 -14.31
C ALA A 159 6.64 9.52 -15.23
N GLU A 160 7.31 10.64 -14.95
CA GLU A 160 7.40 11.77 -15.87
C GLU A 160 8.73 11.70 -16.62
N LEU A 161 8.69 11.67 -17.95
CA LEU A 161 9.89 11.65 -18.78
C LEU A 161 10.39 13.06 -19.11
N SER A 162 11.57 13.13 -19.73
CA SER A 162 12.21 14.39 -20.13
C SER A 162 11.49 15.13 -21.25
N ASP A 163 10.56 14.47 -21.96
CA ASP A 163 9.63 15.09 -22.91
C ASP A 163 8.40 15.73 -22.22
N GLY A 164 8.26 15.56 -20.90
CA GLY A 164 7.14 16.08 -20.12
C GLY A 164 5.87 15.21 -20.18
N GLN A 165 5.93 14.01 -20.76
CA GLN A 165 4.81 13.09 -20.76
C GLN A 165 4.78 12.22 -19.50
N LEU A 166 3.58 11.85 -19.06
CA LEU A 166 3.36 10.95 -17.94
C LEU A 166 3.08 9.53 -18.43
N TYR A 167 3.63 8.55 -17.72
CA TYR A 167 3.47 7.13 -17.99
C TYR A 167 3.10 6.43 -16.70
N VAL A 168 2.06 5.60 -16.71
CA VAL A 168 1.56 4.95 -15.50
C VAL A 168 1.63 3.44 -15.59
N SER A 169 2.11 2.83 -14.51
CA SER A 169 2.02 1.39 -14.25
C SER A 169 1.30 1.16 -12.93
N LYS A 170 0.69 -0.02 -12.77
CA LYS A 170 0.00 -0.37 -11.52
C LYS A 170 0.15 -1.83 -11.13
N VAL A 171 0.03 -2.08 -9.83
CA VAL A 171 -0.08 -3.41 -9.23
C VAL A 171 -1.12 -3.40 -8.11
N TYR A 172 -1.79 -4.53 -7.89
CA TYR A 172 -2.76 -4.67 -6.80
C TYR A 172 -2.12 -5.31 -5.57
N VAL A 173 -2.35 -4.73 -4.39
CA VAL A 173 -1.78 -5.19 -3.12
C VAL A 173 -2.87 -5.48 -2.09
N LYS A 174 -2.80 -6.66 -1.48
CA LYS A 174 -3.63 -7.07 -0.34
C LYS A 174 -2.91 -6.78 0.97
N ALA A 175 -3.16 -5.61 1.54
CA ALA A 175 -2.70 -5.18 2.86
C ALA A 175 -3.77 -4.32 3.55
N SER A 176 -3.82 -4.30 4.89
CA SER A 176 -4.83 -3.52 5.62
C SER A 176 -4.30 -3.01 6.95
N GLY A 177 -4.69 -1.79 7.33
CA GLY A 177 -4.41 -1.21 8.64
C GLY A 177 -2.99 -0.68 8.86
N GLY A 178 -2.13 -0.64 7.83
CA GLY A 178 -0.74 -0.22 7.97
C GLY A 178 -0.54 1.22 8.47
N CYS A 179 -1.46 2.12 8.14
CA CYS A 179 -1.39 3.50 8.58
C CYS A 179 -1.75 3.66 10.07
N SER A 180 -2.62 2.82 10.62
CA SER A 180 -3.01 2.84 12.04
C SER A 180 -2.25 1.84 12.91
N ALA A 181 -1.34 1.06 12.32
CA ALA A 181 -0.51 0.10 13.04
C ALA A 181 0.26 0.78 14.19
N PRO A 182 0.22 0.22 15.41
CA PRO A 182 0.88 0.82 16.58
C PRO A 182 2.34 1.17 16.30
N ALA A 183 2.78 2.35 16.72
CA ALA A 183 4.19 2.72 16.68
C ALA A 183 5.02 1.77 17.57
N GLY A 184 6.31 1.59 17.25
CA GLY A 184 7.21 0.75 18.04
C GLY A 184 7.14 1.02 19.55
N LYS A 185 7.29 -0.04 20.37
CA LYS A 185 6.99 -0.03 21.81
C LYS A 185 7.91 0.83 22.68
N ASN A 186 8.96 1.44 22.13
CA ASN A 186 9.94 2.21 22.91
C ASN A 186 10.13 3.64 22.39
N VAL A 187 9.32 4.56 22.92
CA VAL A 187 9.35 5.99 22.59
C VAL A 187 10.70 6.64 22.92
N GLU A 188 11.36 6.18 23.98
CA GLU A 188 12.67 6.70 24.40
C GLU A 188 13.77 6.30 23.42
N GLU A 189 13.79 5.05 22.96
CA GLU A 189 14.69 4.61 21.89
C GLU A 189 14.42 5.35 20.59
N ALA A 190 13.15 5.58 20.22
CA ALA A 190 12.76 6.35 19.04
C ALA A 190 13.25 7.80 19.09
N ARG A 191 13.26 8.42 20.28
CA ARG A 191 13.83 9.76 20.49
C ARG A 191 15.35 9.77 20.36
N ASN A 192 16.04 8.78 20.93
CA ASN A 192 17.51 8.72 20.88
C ASN A 192 18.04 8.52 19.47
N ARG A 193 17.29 7.82 18.61
CA ARG A 193 17.64 7.58 17.21
C ARG A 193 17.20 8.69 16.25
N LEU A 194 16.48 9.70 16.73
CA LEU A 194 15.91 10.75 15.88
C LEU A 194 17.01 11.45 15.05
N GLY A 195 16.83 11.45 13.73
CA GLY A 195 17.74 12.09 12.80
C GLY A 195 19.05 11.34 12.55
N GLN A 196 19.32 10.22 13.23
CA GLN A 196 20.52 9.43 12.99
C GLN A 196 20.44 8.83 11.58
N MET A 197 21.42 9.17 10.73
CA MET A 197 21.48 8.67 9.37
C MET A 197 22.56 7.62 9.20
N ARG A 198 22.24 6.55 8.46
CA ARG A 198 23.21 5.54 8.02
C ARG A 198 23.22 5.48 6.51
N TYR A 199 24.42 5.47 5.94
CA TYR A 199 24.68 5.26 4.53
C TYR A 199 25.40 3.95 4.34
N ARG A 200 24.88 3.10 3.46
CA ARG A 200 25.54 1.86 3.03
C ARG A 200 25.66 1.89 1.52
N GLN A 201 26.81 1.46 1.01
CA GLN A 201 27.05 1.33 -0.42
C GLN A 201 27.37 -0.13 -0.72
N PHE A 202 26.70 -0.69 -1.71
CA PHE A 202 26.88 -2.06 -2.15
C PHE A 202 27.67 -2.06 -3.45
N ALA A 203 28.70 -2.92 -3.53
CA ALA A 203 29.38 -3.17 -4.79
C ALA A 203 28.46 -4.03 -5.67
N ARG A 204 28.15 -3.55 -6.88
CA ARG A 204 27.51 -4.40 -7.89
C ARG A 204 28.60 -5.27 -8.48
N GLU A 205 28.41 -6.60 -8.47
CA GLU A 205 29.42 -7.60 -8.90
C GLU A 205 29.85 -7.46 -10.38
N GLU A 206 29.13 -6.66 -11.16
CA GLU A 206 29.38 -6.45 -12.59
C GLU A 206 30.43 -5.35 -12.83
N ALA A 207 31.66 -5.82 -13.06
CA ALA A 207 32.84 -5.12 -13.59
C ALA A 207 33.41 -3.98 -12.71
N PRO A 208 34.69 -4.08 -12.28
CA PRO A 208 35.41 -3.03 -11.53
C PRO A 208 35.40 -1.63 -12.19
N ALA A 209 35.10 -1.54 -13.49
CA ALA A 209 35.02 -0.31 -14.27
C ALA A 209 33.62 0.34 -14.30
N SER A 210 32.57 -0.34 -13.83
CA SER A 210 31.23 0.24 -13.79
C SER A 210 31.19 1.41 -12.82
N ARG A 211 30.64 2.55 -13.25
CA ARG A 211 30.35 3.69 -12.36
C ARG A 211 29.00 3.56 -11.66
N VAL A 212 28.21 2.54 -12.00
CA VAL A 212 26.94 2.26 -11.32
C VAL A 212 27.23 1.80 -9.89
N ARG A 213 26.52 2.38 -8.95
CA ARG A 213 26.56 2.09 -7.53
C ARG A 213 25.15 1.82 -7.05
N GLU A 214 25.06 1.06 -5.98
CA GLU A 214 23.84 0.89 -5.22
C GLU A 214 24.10 1.40 -3.81
N ALA A 215 23.18 2.20 -3.30
CA ALA A 215 23.26 2.77 -1.97
C ALA A 215 21.97 2.58 -1.20
N GLN A 216 22.07 2.67 0.12
CA GLN A 216 20.95 2.67 1.05
C GLN A 216 21.15 3.79 2.07
N ILE A 217 20.13 4.64 2.20
CA ILE A 217 20.02 5.65 3.26
C ILE A 217 18.93 5.20 4.22
N MET A 218 19.28 5.11 5.50
CA MET A 218 18.35 4.87 6.58
C MET A 218 18.35 6.09 7.50
N ILE A 219 17.15 6.56 7.85
CA ILE A 219 16.95 7.70 8.73
C ILE A 219 16.21 7.21 9.96
N GLY A 220 16.81 7.36 11.13
CA GLY A 220 16.13 7.12 12.40
C GLY A 220 15.00 8.14 12.58
N HIS A 221 13.77 7.74 12.30
CA HIS A 221 12.59 8.57 12.49
C HIS A 221 11.35 7.71 12.82
N PRO A 222 10.48 8.10 13.75
CA PRO A 222 9.28 7.33 14.10
C PRO A 222 8.26 7.28 12.95
N ASN A 223 8.20 8.33 12.12
CA ASN A 223 7.31 8.40 10.96
C ASN A 223 5.86 8.06 11.34
N ASN A 224 5.35 8.80 12.32
CA ASN A 224 3.99 8.68 12.80
C ASN A 224 3.03 9.21 11.73
N SER A 225 1.98 8.43 11.44
CA SER A 225 1.03 8.74 10.38
C SER A 225 -0.07 9.72 10.80
N GLY A 226 -0.23 9.98 12.10
CA GLY A 226 -1.39 10.70 12.64
C GLY A 226 -2.60 9.82 12.95
N LEU A 227 -2.58 8.54 12.52
CA LEU A 227 -3.74 7.63 12.58
C LEU A 227 -3.56 6.50 13.59
N GLN A 228 -2.45 6.52 14.31
CA GLN A 228 -2.08 5.52 15.29
C GLN A 228 -2.64 5.94 16.65
N MET A 229 -3.18 4.99 17.38
CA MET A 229 -3.72 5.24 18.72
C MET A 229 -2.71 4.80 19.77
N ASP A 230 -2.36 5.72 20.66
CA ASP A 230 -1.54 5.42 21.83
C ASP A 230 -2.34 4.52 22.79
N GLN A 231 -1.78 3.36 23.12
CA GLN A 231 -2.49 2.33 23.88
C GLN A 231 -2.68 2.68 25.36
N VAL A 232 -1.97 3.68 25.88
CA VAL A 232 -2.04 4.12 27.28
C VAL A 232 -3.00 5.29 27.41
N THR A 233 -2.77 6.35 26.63
CA THR A 233 -3.56 7.59 26.68
C THR A 233 -4.86 7.50 25.88
N GLN A 234 -4.98 6.53 24.98
CA GLN A 234 -6.12 6.38 24.06
C GLN A 234 -6.31 7.59 23.12
N LEU A 235 -5.29 8.42 22.96
CA LEU A 235 -5.29 9.55 22.03
C LEU A 235 -4.60 9.16 20.72
N TYR A 236 -4.94 9.85 19.64
CA TYR A 236 -4.20 9.74 18.39
C TYR A 236 -2.81 10.35 18.54
N ILE A 237 -1.80 9.62 18.10
CA ILE A 237 -0.42 10.12 18.01
C ILE A 237 -0.38 11.11 16.84
N PRO A 238 0.05 12.37 17.06
CA PRO A 238 0.15 13.36 15.99
C PRO A 238 1.01 12.87 14.81
N ALA A 239 0.67 13.31 13.61
CA ALA A 239 1.48 13.04 12.42
C ALA A 239 2.86 13.69 12.60
N PHE A 240 3.91 12.89 12.47
CA PHE A 240 5.29 13.32 12.64
C PHE A 240 6.18 12.45 11.77
N PHE A 241 6.54 12.94 10.58
CA PHE A 241 7.23 12.15 9.56
C PHE A 241 8.24 12.98 8.76
N VAL A 242 9.23 12.29 8.18
CA VAL A 242 10.15 12.87 7.20
C VAL A 242 9.38 13.18 5.92
N ASN A 243 9.24 14.47 5.61
CA ASN A 243 8.52 14.94 4.42
C ASN A 243 9.45 15.31 3.26
N GLN A 244 10.74 15.52 3.52
CA GLN A 244 11.73 15.77 2.47
C GLN A 244 13.02 15.01 2.72
N LEU A 245 13.62 14.49 1.65
CA LEU A 245 14.98 13.98 1.60
C LEU A 245 15.66 14.51 0.34
N ARG A 246 16.90 14.98 0.47
CA ARG A 246 17.77 15.38 -0.63
C ARG A 246 19.09 14.63 -0.53
N LEU A 247 19.45 13.94 -1.61
CA LEU A 247 20.70 13.19 -1.72
C LEU A 247 21.57 13.79 -2.82
N THR A 248 22.83 14.05 -2.51
CA THR A 248 23.79 14.64 -3.47
C THR A 248 25.14 13.93 -3.43
N GLN A 249 25.83 13.96 -4.57
CA GLN A 249 27.24 13.62 -4.73
C GLN A 249 28.03 14.91 -4.88
N ASP A 250 28.76 15.29 -3.83
CA ASP A 250 29.20 16.67 -3.59
C ASP A 250 28.00 17.63 -3.78
N ASP A 251 28.04 18.52 -4.77
CA ASP A 251 26.95 19.46 -5.10
C ASP A 251 25.98 18.94 -6.18
N SER A 252 26.25 17.76 -6.77
CA SER A 252 25.41 17.21 -7.85
C SER A 252 24.21 16.45 -7.28
N PRO A 253 22.97 16.77 -7.69
CA PRO A 253 21.78 16.07 -7.20
C PRO A 253 21.76 14.62 -7.70
N VAL A 254 21.46 13.70 -6.78
CA VAL A 254 21.26 12.27 -7.08
C VAL A 254 19.77 11.94 -7.12
N LEU A 255 19.11 12.25 -6.02
CA LEU A 255 17.71 11.88 -5.78
C LEU A 255 17.14 12.80 -4.72
N SER A 256 15.94 13.32 -4.95
CA SER A 256 15.13 13.92 -3.89
C SER A 256 13.85 13.10 -3.69
N MET A 257 13.30 13.16 -2.49
CA MET A 257 12.01 12.56 -2.15
C MET A 257 11.17 13.60 -1.40
N GLU A 258 9.95 13.80 -1.87
CA GLU A 258 8.86 14.38 -1.08
C GLU A 258 8.00 13.21 -0.58
N GLY A 259 7.94 13.02 0.73
CA GLY A 259 7.27 11.88 1.37
C GLY A 259 6.01 12.29 2.12
N GLY A 260 5.06 11.35 2.24
CA GLY A 260 3.88 11.48 3.09
C GLY A 260 3.84 10.50 4.25
N ILE A 261 2.72 10.50 4.99
CA ILE A 261 2.44 9.56 6.09
C ILE A 261 2.47 8.08 5.69
N SER A 262 2.46 7.79 4.39
CA SER A 262 2.54 6.43 3.84
C SER A 262 3.97 5.88 3.83
N ILE A 263 5.01 6.67 4.09
CA ILE A 263 6.36 6.15 4.29
C ILE A 263 6.48 5.52 5.67
N SER A 264 6.97 4.28 5.73
CA SER A 264 7.08 3.50 6.98
C SER A 264 8.01 4.14 8.02
N GLU A 265 7.91 3.67 9.26
CA GLU A 265 8.89 3.92 10.33
C GLU A 265 10.31 3.58 9.86
N ASP A 266 11.28 4.38 10.30
CA ASP A 266 12.66 4.33 9.83
C ASP A 266 12.75 4.39 8.30
N PRO A 267 12.47 5.57 7.70
CA PRO A 267 12.59 5.76 6.26
C PRO A 267 13.88 5.15 5.74
N ASN A 268 13.72 4.19 4.83
CA ASN A 268 14.79 3.39 4.28
C ASN A 268 14.65 3.44 2.76
N LEU A 269 15.62 4.10 2.12
CA LEU A 269 15.64 4.29 0.69
C LEU A 269 16.89 3.61 0.13
N ARG A 270 16.69 2.53 -0.62
CA ARG A 270 17.74 1.84 -1.38
C ARG A 270 17.60 2.22 -2.85
N PHE A 271 18.68 2.59 -3.52
CA PHE A 271 18.60 3.10 -4.89
C PHE A 271 19.92 2.89 -5.64
N THR A 272 19.82 2.80 -6.95
CA THR A 272 20.99 2.82 -7.83
C THR A 272 21.32 4.24 -8.27
N TYR A 273 22.59 4.53 -8.51
CA TYR A 273 23.01 5.78 -9.14
C TYR A 273 24.34 5.59 -9.87
N VAL A 274 24.67 6.51 -10.78
CA VAL A 274 25.97 6.57 -11.47
C VAL A 274 26.86 7.55 -10.74
N SER A 275 28.02 7.08 -10.27
CA SER A 275 29.00 7.94 -9.64
C SER A 275 29.60 8.93 -10.63
N ASN A 276 29.58 10.22 -10.27
CA ASN A 276 30.26 11.31 -10.98
C ASN A 276 31.74 11.48 -10.58
N GLY A 277 32.28 10.63 -9.70
CA GLY A 277 33.64 10.77 -9.16
C GLY A 277 33.73 11.67 -7.91
N ALA A 278 32.60 12.11 -7.37
CA ALA A 278 32.53 12.83 -6.10
C ALA A 278 33.14 12.02 -4.95
N LYS A 279 33.74 12.75 -4.01
CA LYS A 279 34.34 12.16 -2.81
C LYS A 279 33.33 12.06 -1.67
N ARG A 280 32.31 12.91 -1.67
CA ARG A 280 31.30 12.97 -0.62
C ARG A 280 29.93 12.56 -1.14
N PHE A 281 29.22 11.81 -0.31
CA PHE A 281 27.78 11.61 -0.43
C PHE A 281 27.11 12.36 0.72
N ARG A 282 26.12 13.19 0.42
CA ARG A 282 25.41 13.98 1.42
C ARG A 282 23.93 13.63 1.42
N ALA A 283 23.36 13.54 2.62
CA ALA A 283 21.93 13.44 2.83
C ALA A 283 21.45 14.60 3.71
N GLU A 284 20.37 15.24 3.27
CA GLU A 284 19.63 16.22 4.07
C GLU A 284 18.17 15.80 4.13
N ALA A 285 17.64 15.61 5.34
CA ALA A 285 16.24 15.26 5.56
C ALA A 285 15.55 16.35 6.39
N LYS A 286 14.25 16.55 6.14
CA LYS A 286 13.38 17.44 6.92
C LYS A 286 12.14 16.68 7.37
N ASP A 287 11.69 16.95 8.59
CA ASP A 287 10.42 16.45 9.11
C ASP A 287 9.33 17.52 9.17
N THR A 288 8.11 17.10 9.51
CA THR A 288 6.95 17.98 9.63
C THR A 288 7.00 18.99 10.78
N ASP A 289 7.86 18.78 11.78
CA ASP A 289 8.07 19.72 12.89
C ASP A 289 9.17 20.76 12.56
N GLY A 290 9.80 20.61 11.40
CA GLY A 290 10.80 21.55 10.88
C GLY A 290 12.23 21.22 11.28
N HIS A 291 12.49 20.07 11.92
CA HIS A 291 13.86 19.65 12.15
C HIS A 291 14.55 19.36 10.82
N VAL A 292 15.85 19.66 10.76
CA VAL A 292 16.68 19.38 9.60
C VAL A 292 17.86 18.53 10.03
N PHE A 293 17.94 17.34 9.45
CA PHE A 293 18.99 16.36 9.72
C PHE A 293 19.95 16.32 8.54
N ARG A 294 21.25 16.41 8.79
CA ARG A 294 22.29 16.41 7.76
C ARG A 294 23.37 15.41 8.11
N ASN A 295 23.83 14.67 7.12
CA ASN A 295 25.02 13.85 7.28
C ASN A 295 25.81 13.77 5.96
N GLU A 296 27.09 13.49 6.07
CA GLU A 296 28.01 13.38 4.94
C GLU A 296 28.94 12.19 5.14
N TRP A 297 29.15 11.41 4.08
CA TRP A 297 30.01 10.24 4.09
C TRP A 297 31.05 10.29 2.97
N ASP A 298 32.18 9.63 3.20
CA ASP A 298 33.16 9.37 2.16
C ASP A 298 32.67 8.23 1.24
N VAL A 299 32.60 8.46 -0.06
CA VAL A 299 32.12 7.48 -1.05
C VAL A 299 33.07 6.29 -1.20
N GLU A 300 34.37 6.49 -0.94
CA GLU A 300 35.38 5.43 -1.02
C GLU A 300 35.48 4.61 0.27
N LYS A 301 34.95 5.13 1.38
CA LYS A 301 34.89 4.47 2.68
C LYS A 301 33.46 4.53 3.21
N PRO A 302 32.52 3.80 2.59
CA PRO A 302 31.16 3.75 3.08
C PRO A 302 31.21 3.28 4.54
N GLY A 303 30.71 4.11 5.46
CA GLY A 303 30.74 3.82 6.89
C GLY A 303 30.09 2.46 7.17
N THR A 304 30.76 1.64 7.99
CA THR A 304 30.25 0.38 8.54
C THR A 304 28.97 0.60 9.34
#